data_AF-A0A919V777-F1
#
_entry.id   AF-A0A919V777-F1
#
_cell.length_a   1.000
_cell.length_b   1.000
_cell.length_c   1.000
_cell.angle_alpha   90.00
_cell.angle_beta   90.00
_cell.angle_gamma   90.00
#
_symmetry.space_group_name_H-M   'P 1'
#
loop_
_entity.id
_entity.type
_entity.pdbx_description
1 polymer ?
#
loop_
_entity_poly.entity_id
_entity_poly.type
_entity_poly.pdbx_seq_one_letter_code
_entity_poly.pdbx_strand_id
1 'polypeptide(L)' 'MADAVRPVVEWIDHPPAASLTAIDRGKPVGMSLKTLKPDDATRLGAYTEERLRRLRTPGGAQAG' A
#
# COMPACT_ATOMS: atom_id res chain seq x y z
N MET A 1 3.78 -3.03 -16.83
CA MET A 1 3.67 -2.50 -15.44
C MET A 1 3.11 -1.08 -15.39
N ALA A 2 3.25 -0.25 -16.43
CA ALA A 2 2.72 1.13 -16.43
C ALA A 2 1.17 1.22 -16.37
N ASP A 3 0.43 0.22 -16.86
CA ASP A 3 -1.05 0.27 -16.86
C ASP A 3 -1.69 0.16 -15.48
N ALA A 4 -0.99 -0.40 -14.49
CA ALA A 4 -1.54 -0.55 -13.13
C ALA A 4 -1.60 0.78 -12.34
N VAL A 5 -0.92 1.84 -12.83
CA VAL A 5 -0.80 3.15 -12.14
C VAL A 5 -1.76 4.20 -12.73
N ARG A 6 -2.44 3.89 -13.83
CA ARG A 6 -3.40 4.81 -14.47
C ARG A 6 -4.68 5.16 -13.69
N PRO A 7 -5.20 4.39 -12.71
CA PRO A 7 -6.54 4.68 -12.20
C PRO A 7 -6.63 5.79 -11.15
N VAL A 8 -5.52 6.43 -10.74
CA VAL A 8 -5.56 7.48 -9.69
C VAL A 8 -5.56 8.90 -10.26
N VAL A 9 -4.98 9.12 -11.44
CA VAL A 9 -4.81 10.49 -11.98
C VAL A 9 -6.13 11.08 -12.46
N GLU A 10 -7.00 10.28 -13.09
CA GLU A 10 -8.28 10.75 -13.66
C GLU A 10 -9.26 11.29 -12.59
N TRP A 11 -9.21 10.76 -11.36
CA TRP A 11 -10.10 11.21 -10.27
C TRP A 11 -9.78 12.61 -9.75
N ILE A 12 -8.59 13.14 -10.03
CA ILE A 12 -8.22 14.51 -9.66
C ILE A 12 -9.05 15.49 -10.50
N ASP A 13 -9.13 15.24 -11.81
CA ASP A 13 -9.84 16.11 -12.75
C ASP A 13 -11.33 15.77 -12.84
N HIS A 14 -11.70 14.49 -12.64
CA HIS A 14 -13.07 13.99 -12.71
C HIS A 14 -13.37 13.11 -11.48
N PRO A 15 -13.68 13.71 -10.33
CA PRO A 15 -13.97 12.95 -9.12
C PRO A 15 -15.24 12.11 -9.30
N PRO A 16 -15.29 10.90 -8.74
CA PRO A 16 -16.48 10.06 -8.82
C PRO A 16 -17.66 10.74 -8.11
N ALA A 17 -18.84 10.67 -8.75
CA ALA A 17 -20.07 11.28 -8.23
C ALA A 17 -20.56 10.65 -6.91
N ALA A 18 -20.12 9.42 -6.61
CA ALA A 18 -20.42 8.72 -5.37
C ALA A 18 -19.13 8.50 -4.56
N SER A 19 -19.25 8.54 -3.24
CA SER A 19 -18.14 8.25 -2.32
C SER A 19 -17.62 6.84 -2.55
N LEU A 20 -16.30 6.72 -2.75
CA LEU A 20 -15.65 5.44 -2.86
C LEU A 20 -15.73 4.70 -1.53
N THR A 21 -16.18 3.45 -1.57
CA THR A 21 -16.19 2.54 -0.41
C THR A 21 -15.13 1.48 -0.64
N ALA A 22 -14.33 1.20 0.39
CA ALA A 22 -13.37 0.11 0.30
C ALA A 22 -14.13 -1.23 0.16
N ILE A 23 -13.65 -2.10 -0.73
CA ILE A 23 -14.18 -3.46 -0.93
C ILE A 23 -13.08 -4.44 -0.52
N ASP A 24 -13.30 -5.24 0.52
CA ASP A 24 -12.41 -6.33 0.92
C ASP A 24 -13.04 -7.67 0.54
N ARG A 25 -12.36 -8.45 -0.30
CA ARG A 25 -12.82 -9.77 -0.79
C ARG A 25 -14.28 -9.76 -1.30
N GLY A 26 -14.62 -8.74 -2.08
CA GLY A 26 -15.96 -8.58 -2.67
C GLY A 26 -17.03 -8.05 -1.71
N LYS A 27 -16.66 -7.61 -0.50
CA LYS A 27 -17.59 -7.07 0.50
C LYS A 27 -17.26 -5.62 0.83
N PRO A 28 -18.27 -4.72 0.90
CA PRO A 28 -18.07 -3.37 1.40
C PRO A 28 -17.51 -3.39 2.83
N VAL A 29 -16.44 -2.65 3.03
CA VAL A 29 -15.82 -2.43 4.33
C VAL A 29 -16.69 -1.46 5.11
N GLY A 30 -17.03 -1.81 6.34
CA GLY A 30 -17.85 -0.94 7.19
C GLY A 30 -17.16 0.41 7.45
N MET A 31 -17.90 1.51 7.32
CA MET A 31 -17.36 2.86 7.51
C MET A 31 -16.91 3.16 8.95
N SER A 32 -17.32 2.34 9.91
CA SER A 32 -16.90 2.41 11.31
C SER A 32 -15.62 1.63 11.60
N LEU A 33 -14.98 1.02 10.59
CA LEU A 33 -13.68 0.38 10.80
C LEU A 33 -12.68 1.42 11.28
N LYS A 34 -11.99 1.09 12.37
CA LYS A 34 -10.92 1.93 12.89
C LYS A 34 -9.88 2.10 11.78
N THR A 35 -9.57 3.35 11.47
CA THR A 35 -8.47 3.72 10.59
C THR A 35 -7.14 3.23 11.17
N LEU A 36 -6.10 3.28 10.36
CA LEU A 36 -4.73 2.85 10.65
C LEU A 36 -4.33 3.12 12.12
N LYS A 37 -3.97 2.07 12.87
CA LYS A 37 -3.44 2.21 14.23
C LYS A 37 -2.03 2.79 14.14
N PRO A 38 -1.70 3.90 14.85
CA PRO A 38 -0.39 4.54 14.75
C PRO A 38 0.79 3.58 15.05
N ASP A 39 0.60 2.68 16.01
CA ASP A 39 1.61 1.69 16.39
C ASP A 39 1.85 0.66 15.27
N ASP A 40 0.78 0.19 14.62
CA ASP A 40 0.89 -0.73 13.48
C ASP A 40 1.59 -0.05 12.29
N ALA A 41 1.29 1.23 12.06
CA ALA A 41 1.95 2.03 11.03
C ALA A 41 3.45 2.19 11.30
N THR A 42 3.81 2.50 12.55
CA THR A 42 5.20 2.62 13.01
C THR A 42 5.95 1.30 12.82
N ARG A 43 5.32 0.19 13.24
CA ARG A 43 5.86 -1.17 13.06
C ARG A 43 6.08 -1.50 11.59
N LEU A 44 5.14 -1.16 10.71
CA LEU A 44 5.24 -1.39 9.27
C LEU A 44 6.38 -0.58 8.65
N GLY A 45 6.54 0.68 9.06
CA GLY A 45 7.65 1.54 8.61
C GLY A 45 9.00 0.93 8.92
N ALA A 46 9.24 0.56 10.19
CA ALA A 46 10.48 -0.05 10.63
C ALA A 46 10.80 -1.36 9.88
N TYR A 47 9.78 -2.21 9.67
CA TYR A 47 9.94 -3.45 8.92
C TYR A 47 10.31 -3.19 7.44
N THR A 48 9.70 -2.19 6.83
CA THR A 48 9.95 -1.82 5.43
C THR A 48 11.36 -1.28 5.25
N GLU A 49 11.82 -0.41 6.15
CA GLU A 49 13.20 0.10 6.13
C GLU A 49 14.23 -1.02 6.24
N GLU A 50 14.00 -1.98 7.14
CA GLU A 50 14.85 -3.16 7.29
C GLU A 50 14.88 -4.00 6.01
N ARG A 51 13.71 -4.23 5.39
CA ARG A 51 13.59 -4.94 4.12
C ARG A 51 14.39 -4.23 3.01
N LEU A 52 14.28 -2.90 2.93
CA LEU A 52 14.99 -2.08 1.95
C LEU A 52 16.50 -2.09 2.17
N ARG A 53 16.97 -2.04 3.42
CA ARG A 53 18.39 -2.20 3.74
C ARG A 53 18.92 -3.53 3.21
N ARG A 54 18.22 -4.65 3.47
CA ARG A 54 18.61 -5.98 2.97
C ARG A 54 18.64 -6.09 1.45
N LEU A 55 17.70 -5.43 0.76
CA LEU A 55 17.66 -5.43 -0.70
C LEU A 55 18.74 -4.53 -1.33
N ARG A 56 19.16 -3.48 -0.62
CA ARG A 56 20.22 -2.56 -1.05
C ARG A 56 21.62 -3.10 -0.79
N THR A 57 21.78 -3.98 0.20
CA THR A 57 23.02 -4.75 0.34
C THR A 57 23.03 -5.80 -0.78
N PRO A 58 23.93 -5.70 -1.77
CA PRO A 58 24.06 -6.76 -2.76
C PRO A 58 24.37 -8.05 -1.99
N GLY A 59 23.62 -9.11 -2.29
CA GLY A 59 23.86 -10.42 -1.70
C GLY A 59 25.34 -10.74 -1.83
N GLY A 60 26.00 -10.90 -0.68
CA GLY A 60 27.31 -11.53 -0.64
C GLY A 60 27.22 -12.84 -1.42
N ALA A 61 28.19 -13.00 -2.33
CA ALA A 61 28.46 -14.18 -3.13
C ALA A 61 27.53 -15.38 -2.85
N GLN A 62 26.76 -15.76 -3.88
CA GLN A 62 26.53 -17.18 -4.10
C GLN A 62 27.91 -17.82 -4.32
N ALA A 63 28.53 -18.27 -3.24
CA ALA A 63 29.66 -19.19 -3.24
C ALA A 63 29.10 -20.53 -2.74
N GLY A 64 29.09 -21.50 -3.66
CA GLY A 64 28.53 -22.84 -3.50
C GLY A 64 28.15 -23.38 -4.86
#